data_AF-A0A2D7PG93-F1
#
_entry.id   AF-A0A2D7PG93-F1
#
_cell.length_a   1.000
_cell.length_b   1.000
_cell.length_c   1.000
_cell.angle_alpha   90.00
_cell.angle_beta   90.00
_cell.angle_gamma   90.00
#
_symmetry.space_group_name_H-M   'P 1'
#
loop_
_entity.id
_entity.type
_entity.pdbx_description
1 polymer ?
#
loop_
_entity_poly.entity_id
_entity_poly.type
_entity_poly.pdbx_seq_one_letter_code
_entity_poly.pdbx_strand_id
1 'polypeptide(L)'
;MSTSRNRWELKSEIDCGEFSVPTQTAKNAYSNCLKYSGCSLVRDTVDERIIANIAMQKGILIDSQRQVGGWDPYSIERRQKDWDIDRDGIPDYWEKSNGLDAEDPSGGISDQDGDGYTNLEEYINSLVASKPISR
;
A
#
# COMPACT_ATOMS: atom_id res chain seq x y z
N MET A 1 20.57 -41.28 6.92
CA MET A 1 20.99 -40.04 7.60
C MET A 1 19.74 -39.29 8.00
N SER A 2 19.45 -39.22 9.30
CA SER A 2 18.30 -38.47 9.82
C SER A 2 18.55 -36.98 9.60
N THR A 3 17.62 -36.29 8.96
CA THR A 3 17.73 -34.84 8.74
C THR A 3 17.76 -34.13 10.10
N SER A 4 18.54 -33.07 10.21
CA SER A 4 18.77 -32.31 11.46
C SER A 4 17.51 -31.70 12.08
N ARG A 5 16.36 -31.78 11.40
CA ARG A 5 15.08 -31.20 11.81
C ARG A 5 14.67 -31.59 13.24
N ASN A 6 14.77 -32.88 13.58
CA ASN A 6 14.38 -33.38 14.92
C ASN A 6 15.21 -32.80 16.08
N ARG A 7 16.36 -32.19 15.80
CA ARG A 7 17.24 -31.62 16.85
C ARG A 7 16.98 -30.13 17.10
N TRP A 8 16.39 -29.43 16.14
CA TRP A 8 16.22 -27.96 16.16
C TRP A 8 14.75 -27.52 16.06
N GLU A 9 13.82 -28.46 15.90
CA GLU A 9 12.39 -28.19 15.97
C GLU A 9 11.98 -27.88 17.42
N LEU A 10 11.24 -26.78 17.59
CA LEU A 10 10.61 -26.44 18.85
C LEU A 10 9.47 -27.44 19.12
N LYS A 11 9.33 -27.85 20.38
CA LYS A 11 8.30 -28.82 20.80
C LYS A 11 6.86 -28.29 20.64
N SER A 12 6.72 -26.97 20.51
CA SER A 12 5.47 -26.25 20.30
C SER A 12 5.75 -24.90 19.65
N GLU A 13 4.70 -24.24 19.17
CA GLU A 13 4.79 -22.85 18.73
C GLU A 13 5.28 -21.94 19.87
N ILE A 14 5.99 -20.87 19.50
CA ILE A 14 6.45 -19.86 20.45
C ILE A 14 5.25 -19.04 20.87
N ASP A 15 4.93 -19.04 22.16
CA ASP A 15 3.93 -18.13 22.73
C ASP A 15 4.55 -16.73 22.83
N CYS A 16 4.09 -15.84 21.95
CA CYS A 16 4.54 -14.44 21.91
C CYS A 16 3.78 -13.54 22.90
N GLY A 17 2.83 -14.08 23.68
CA GLY A 17 2.07 -13.33 24.69
C GLY A 17 1.45 -12.05 24.14
N GLU A 18 1.76 -10.91 24.76
CA GLU A 18 1.30 -9.58 24.34
C GLU A 18 1.80 -9.15 22.95
N PHE A 19 2.88 -9.76 22.46
CA PHE A 19 3.44 -9.54 21.12
C PHE A 19 2.89 -10.52 20.08
N SER A 20 1.87 -11.31 20.42
CA SER A 20 1.16 -12.18 19.49
C SER A 20 0.54 -11.34 18.38
N VAL A 21 0.98 -11.57 17.14
CA VAL A 21 0.38 -10.92 15.97
C VAL A 21 -0.98 -11.56 15.66
N PRO A 22 -1.99 -10.77 15.26
CA PRO A 22 -3.26 -11.32 14.78
C PRO A 22 -3.01 -12.18 13.54
N THR A 23 -3.34 -13.46 13.61
CA THR A 23 -3.19 -14.38 12.48
C THR A 23 -4.52 -14.61 11.78
N GLN A 24 -4.45 -15.00 10.51
CA GLN A 24 -5.61 -15.35 9.70
C GLN A 24 -5.40 -16.74 9.10
N THR A 25 -6.50 -17.45 8.85
CA THR A 25 -6.44 -18.71 8.10
C THR A 25 -5.94 -18.46 6.69
N ALA A 26 -5.27 -19.44 6.08
CA ALA A 26 -4.75 -19.31 4.71
C ALA A 26 -5.83 -18.89 3.69
N LYS A 27 -7.07 -19.37 3.86
CA LYS A 27 -8.21 -19.00 3.01
C LYS A 27 -8.61 -17.54 3.16
N ASN A 28 -8.63 -17.03 4.39
CA ASN A 28 -8.96 -15.63 4.67
C ASN A 28 -7.82 -14.72 4.18
N ALA A 29 -6.56 -15.10 4.44
CA ALA A 29 -5.39 -14.38 3.96
C ALA A 29 -5.41 -14.26 2.42
N TYR A 30 -5.65 -15.36 1.70
CA TYR A 30 -5.78 -15.34 0.23
C TYR A 30 -6.86 -14.36 -0.26
N SER A 31 -8.03 -14.41 0.37
CA SER A 31 -9.16 -13.53 0.00
C SER A 31 -8.88 -12.05 0.30
N ASN A 32 -8.16 -11.78 1.39
CA ASN A 32 -7.76 -10.43 1.77
C ASN A 32 -6.66 -9.90 0.85
N CYS A 33 -5.67 -10.71 0.50
CA CYS A 33 -4.65 -10.33 -0.49
C CYS A 33 -5.29 -9.96 -1.82
N LEU A 34 -6.19 -10.79 -2.37
CA LEU A 34 -6.88 -10.46 -3.63
C LEU A 34 -7.63 -9.11 -3.59
N LYS A 35 -8.18 -8.74 -2.42
CA LYS A 35 -8.95 -7.50 -2.27
C LYS A 35 -8.09 -6.27 -1.97
N TYR A 36 -7.04 -6.43 -1.18
CA TYR A 36 -6.36 -5.30 -0.54
C TYR A 36 -4.87 -5.19 -0.89
N SER A 37 -4.27 -6.15 -1.60
CA SER A 37 -2.87 -6.04 -2.03
C SER A 37 -2.69 -4.94 -3.08
N GLY A 38 -1.52 -4.29 -3.04
CA GLY A 38 -1.12 -3.28 -4.02
C GLY A 38 -1.93 -1.98 -3.93
N CYS A 39 -2.06 -1.28 -5.05
CA CYS A 39 -2.89 -0.08 -5.16
C CYS A 39 -4.38 -0.45 -5.15
N SER A 40 -4.91 -0.86 -3.99
CA SER A 40 -6.28 -1.36 -3.87
C SER A 40 -7.36 -0.28 -3.89
N LEU A 41 -6.98 1.00 -3.73
CA LEU A 41 -7.90 2.14 -3.81
C LEU A 41 -8.41 2.36 -5.23
N VAL A 42 -7.51 2.34 -6.22
CA VAL A 42 -7.81 2.41 -7.65
C VAL A 42 -6.88 1.44 -8.36
N ARG A 43 -7.46 0.39 -8.96
CA ARG A 43 -6.71 -0.62 -9.72
C ARG A 43 -6.68 -0.26 -11.19
N ASP A 44 -5.54 -0.47 -11.83
CA ASP A 44 -5.43 -0.34 -13.27
C ASP A 44 -5.73 -1.66 -13.99
N THR A 45 -5.66 -1.62 -15.32
CA THR A 45 -5.94 -2.79 -16.17
C THR A 45 -4.95 -3.93 -15.94
N VAL A 46 -3.71 -3.63 -15.51
CA VAL A 46 -2.67 -4.63 -15.23
C VAL A 46 -2.94 -5.30 -13.89
N ASP A 47 -3.29 -4.54 -12.86
CA ASP A 47 -3.70 -5.04 -11.56
C ASP A 47 -4.87 -6.01 -11.72
N GLU A 48 -5.95 -5.57 -12.37
CA GLU A 48 -7.15 -6.37 -12.61
C GLU A 48 -6.82 -7.69 -13.32
N ARG A 49 -5.97 -7.63 -14.35
CA ARG A 49 -5.49 -8.83 -15.08
C ARG A 49 -4.75 -9.79 -14.15
N ILE A 50 -3.83 -9.30 -13.32
CA ILE A 50 -3.04 -10.14 -12.42
C ILE A 50 -3.94 -10.79 -11.37
N ILE A 51 -4.88 -10.05 -10.79
CA ILE A 51 -5.84 -10.56 -9.80
C ILE A 51 -6.73 -11.63 -10.42
N ALA A 52 -7.23 -11.40 -11.65
CA ALA A 52 -7.99 -12.40 -12.38
C ALA A 52 -7.16 -13.68 -12.63
N ASN A 53 -5.89 -13.54 -13.03
CA ASN A 53 -4.99 -14.68 -13.24
C ASN A 53 -4.77 -15.49 -11.95
N ILE A 54 -4.59 -14.82 -10.82
CA ILE A 54 -4.44 -15.48 -9.51
C ILE A 54 -5.74 -16.18 -9.10
N ALA A 55 -6.89 -15.51 -9.26
CA ALA A 55 -8.20 -16.06 -8.92
C ALA A 55 -8.57 -17.28 -9.77
N MET A 56 -8.24 -17.24 -11.07
CA MET A 56 -8.51 -18.33 -12.02
C MET A 56 -7.41 -19.39 -12.05
N GLN A 57 -6.28 -19.16 -11.35
CA GLN A 57 -5.09 -20.01 -11.38
C GLN A 57 -4.53 -20.20 -12.81
N LYS A 58 -4.58 -19.14 -13.62
CA LYS A 58 -4.18 -19.12 -15.03
C LYS A 58 -3.14 -18.04 -15.26
N GLY A 59 -1.98 -18.21 -14.63
CA GLY A 59 -0.78 -17.43 -14.95
C GLY A 59 0.01 -18.13 -16.05
N ILE A 60 0.53 -17.36 -17.01
CA ILE A 60 1.52 -17.83 -17.97
C ILE A 60 2.78 -16.96 -17.85
N LEU A 61 3.95 -17.54 -18.13
CA LEU A 61 5.14 -16.75 -18.38
C LEU A 61 4.97 -16.08 -19.75
N ILE A 62 5.16 -14.76 -19.82
CA ILE A 62 5.11 -14.04 -21.09
C ILE A 62 6.52 -13.91 -21.67
N ASP A 63 6.62 -14.09 -22.98
CA ASP A 63 7.82 -13.86 -23.78
C ASP A 63 7.84 -12.44 -24.40
N SER A 64 6.70 -11.76 -24.42
CA SER A 64 6.58 -10.36 -24.84
C SER A 64 5.39 -9.65 -24.17
N GLN A 65 5.58 -8.37 -23.86
CA GLN A 65 4.53 -7.46 -23.39
C GLN A 65 3.30 -7.44 -24.33
N ARG A 66 3.48 -7.70 -25.63
CA ARG A 66 2.37 -7.76 -26.59
C ARG A 66 1.38 -8.88 -26.31
N GLN A 67 1.79 -9.95 -25.61
CA GLN A 67 0.90 -11.05 -25.25
C GLN A 67 -0.16 -10.66 -24.21
N VAL A 68 0.01 -9.51 -23.56
CA VAL A 68 -0.89 -9.05 -22.48
C VAL A 68 -1.37 -7.61 -22.68
N GLY A 69 -1.29 -7.07 -23.90
CA GLY A 69 -1.80 -5.75 -24.25
C GLY A 69 -0.76 -4.68 -24.56
N GLY A 70 0.53 -4.95 -24.32
CA GLY A 70 1.62 -4.00 -24.56
C GLY A 70 2.06 -3.25 -23.31
N TRP A 71 2.62 -2.06 -23.52
CA TRP A 71 2.96 -1.12 -22.45
C TRP A 71 1.76 -0.23 -22.17
N ASP A 72 1.51 0.07 -20.90
CA ASP A 72 0.40 0.94 -20.53
C ASP A 72 0.66 2.37 -21.06
N PRO A 73 -0.34 3.00 -21.68
CA PRO A 73 -0.25 4.40 -22.05
C PRO A 73 -0.46 5.26 -20.80
N TYR A 74 0.62 5.78 -20.23
CA TYR A 74 0.52 6.77 -19.16
C TYR A 74 0.20 8.14 -19.76
N SER A 75 -1.01 8.66 -19.50
CA SER A 75 -1.35 10.04 -19.83
C SER A 75 -0.51 11.00 -18.98
N ILE A 76 -0.06 12.10 -19.59
CA ILE A 76 0.55 13.19 -18.84
C ILE A 76 -0.59 13.97 -18.19
N GLU A 77 -0.81 13.71 -16.90
CA GLU A 77 -1.71 14.52 -16.08
C GLU A 77 -1.02 15.85 -15.75
N ARG A 78 -1.65 16.97 -16.14
CA ARG A 78 -1.20 18.32 -15.78
C ARG A 78 -2.15 18.92 -14.76
N ARG A 79 -1.65 19.16 -13.56
CA ARG A 79 -2.37 19.91 -12.53
C ARG A 79 -2.11 21.41 -12.69
N GLN A 80 -2.97 22.23 -12.09
CA GLN A 80 -2.76 23.67 -12.05
C GLN A 80 -1.52 24.00 -11.21
N LYS A 81 -0.96 25.19 -11.40
CA LYS A 81 0.29 25.60 -10.73
C LYS A 81 0.11 25.74 -9.20
N ASP A 82 -1.11 26.01 -8.77
CA ASP A 82 -1.57 26.18 -7.39
C ASP A 82 -2.09 24.87 -6.76
N TRP A 83 -1.73 23.72 -7.34
CA TRP A 83 -2.07 22.43 -6.75
C TRP A 83 -1.16 22.04 -5.59
N ASP A 84 0.13 22.38 -5.70
CA ASP A 84 1.24 22.09 -4.79
C ASP A 84 2.34 23.10 -5.16
N ILE A 85 2.26 24.29 -4.54
CA ILE A 85 3.04 25.47 -4.93
C ILE A 85 4.52 25.30 -4.58
N ASP A 86 4.80 24.76 -3.41
CA ASP A 86 6.16 24.59 -2.87
C ASP A 86 6.80 23.25 -3.27
N ARG A 87 6.01 22.30 -3.79
CA ARG A 87 6.43 21.00 -4.33
C ARG A 87 6.95 20.06 -3.27
N ASP A 88 6.38 20.11 -2.07
CA ASP A 88 6.71 19.22 -0.97
C ASP A 88 6.02 17.83 -1.08
N GLY A 89 5.06 17.71 -1.99
CA GLY A 89 4.30 16.48 -2.26
C GLY A 89 2.90 16.45 -1.63
N ILE A 90 2.50 17.50 -0.91
CA ILE A 90 1.20 17.69 -0.30
C ILE A 90 0.42 18.73 -1.11
N PRO A 91 -0.89 18.52 -1.38
CA PRO A 91 -1.68 19.54 -2.05
C PRO A 91 -1.97 20.74 -1.15
N ASP A 92 -1.88 21.93 -1.73
CA ASP A 92 -2.23 23.23 -1.14
C ASP A 92 -3.54 23.22 -0.34
N TYR A 93 -4.57 22.52 -0.84
CA TYR A 93 -5.88 22.48 -0.19
C TYR A 93 -5.84 21.69 1.12
N TRP A 94 -5.03 20.64 1.17
CA TRP A 94 -4.88 19.78 2.34
C TRP A 94 -4.08 20.50 3.41
N GLU A 95 -3.00 21.17 3.02
CA GLU A 95 -2.18 21.99 3.90
C GLU A 95 -3.01 23.08 4.58
N LYS A 96 -3.76 23.87 3.78
CA LYS A 96 -4.65 24.92 4.28
C LYS A 96 -5.73 24.37 5.21
N SER A 97 -6.21 23.15 4.97
CA SER A 97 -7.22 22.52 5.83
C SER A 97 -6.66 21.98 7.15
N ASN A 98 -5.36 21.67 7.21
CA ASN A 98 -4.67 21.16 8.40
C ASN A 98 -3.82 22.22 9.12
N GLY A 99 -3.82 23.47 8.63
CA GLY A 99 -3.14 24.58 9.29
C GLY A 99 -1.65 24.71 8.96
N LEU A 100 -1.23 24.16 7.82
CA LEU A 100 0.10 24.28 7.24
C LEU A 100 0.20 25.49 6.29
N ASP A 101 1.42 25.92 6.02
CA ASP A 101 1.74 26.97 5.06
C ASP A 101 2.07 26.35 3.70
N ALA A 102 1.18 26.52 2.71
CA ALA A 102 1.32 25.96 1.36
C ALA A 102 2.45 26.58 0.51
N GLU A 103 3.19 27.55 1.07
CA GLU A 103 4.41 28.10 0.47
C GLU A 103 5.69 27.62 1.19
N ASP A 104 5.59 26.79 2.23
CA ASP A 104 6.74 26.27 2.98
C ASP A 104 7.15 24.86 2.51
N PRO A 105 8.22 24.74 1.68
CA PRO A 105 8.67 23.45 1.15
C PRO A 105 9.20 22.47 2.21
N SER A 106 9.31 22.89 3.47
CA SER A 106 9.66 22.02 4.60
C SER A 106 8.44 21.51 5.38
N GLY A 107 7.24 21.98 5.06
CA GLY A 107 5.97 21.60 5.68
C GLY A 107 5.77 20.09 5.66
N GLY A 108 5.94 19.44 4.51
CA GLY A 108 5.68 18.01 4.37
C GLY A 108 6.58 17.08 5.16
N ILE A 109 7.83 17.47 5.46
CA ILE A 109 8.74 16.68 6.30
C ILE A 109 8.66 17.04 7.79
N SER A 110 7.92 18.10 8.13
CA SER A 110 7.72 18.48 9.52
C SER A 110 6.66 17.61 10.20
N ASP A 111 6.76 17.53 11.51
CA ASP A 111 5.82 16.85 12.40
C ASP A 111 5.18 17.96 13.27
N GLN A 112 4.00 18.43 12.85
CA GLN A 112 3.38 19.62 13.45
C GLN A 112 2.74 19.31 14.82
N ASP A 113 2.26 18.08 15.02
CA ASP A 113 1.56 17.68 16.24
C ASP A 113 2.44 16.89 17.23
N GLY A 114 3.62 16.47 16.80
CA GLY A 114 4.65 15.82 17.61
C GLY A 114 4.38 14.35 17.88
N ASP A 115 3.56 13.69 17.05
CA ASP A 115 3.17 12.30 17.23
C ASP A 115 4.19 11.29 16.63
N GLY A 116 5.18 11.80 15.90
CA GLY A 116 6.24 11.04 15.26
C GLY A 116 5.99 10.71 13.79
N TYR A 117 4.89 11.20 13.19
CA TYR A 117 4.64 11.14 11.75
C TYR A 117 4.82 12.51 11.10
N THR A 118 5.34 12.50 9.89
CA THR A 118 5.44 13.71 9.07
C THR A 118 4.07 14.06 8.47
N ASN A 119 3.83 15.33 8.20
CA ASN A 119 2.59 15.78 7.55
C ASN A 119 2.37 15.06 6.20
N LEU A 120 3.44 14.69 5.48
CA LEU A 120 3.34 13.91 4.24
C LEU A 120 2.80 12.49 4.50
N GLU A 121 3.25 11.83 5.57
CA GLU A 121 2.74 10.51 5.96
C GLU A 121 1.27 10.60 6.39
N GLU A 122 0.90 11.64 7.13
CA GLU A 122 -0.49 11.91 7.47
C GLU A 122 -1.36 12.13 6.23
N TYR A 123 -0.90 12.96 5.29
CA TYR A 123 -1.59 13.19 4.02
C TYR A 123 -1.80 11.88 3.27
N ILE A 124 -0.75 11.08 3.07
CA ILE A 124 -0.85 9.78 2.37
C ILE A 124 -1.83 8.85 3.10
N ASN A 125 -1.79 8.79 4.42
CA ASN A 125 -2.72 7.98 5.22
C ASN A 125 -4.17 8.46 5.06
N SER A 126 -4.41 9.77 4.98
CA SER A 126 -5.74 10.34 4.78
C SER A 126 -6.38 9.91 3.46
N LEU A 127 -5.58 9.64 2.42
CA LEU A 127 -6.06 9.17 1.12
C LEU A 127 -6.64 7.76 1.14
N VAL A 128 -6.22 6.93 2.11
CA VAL A 128 -6.64 5.51 2.22
C VAL A 128 -7.94 5.38 3.04
N ALA A 129 -8.30 6.39 3.83
CA ALA A 129 -9.37 6.33 4.80
C ALA A 129 -10.78 6.52 4.20
N SER A 130 -11.34 5.46 3.61
CA SER A 130 -12.80 5.33 3.38
C SER A 130 -13.39 4.01 3.89
N LYS A 131 -12.60 3.21 4.63
CA LYS A 131 -13.11 1.96 5.22
C LYS A 131 -12.88 1.97 6.73
N PRO A 132 -13.94 2.00 7.56
CA PRO A 132 -13.75 1.82 8.99
C PRO A 132 -13.15 0.43 9.18
N ILE A 133 -11.95 0.39 9.75
CA ILE A 133 -11.43 -0.84 10.33
C ILE A 133 -12.32 -1.08 11.55
N SER A 134 -13.39 -1.86 11.36
CA SER A 134 -14.09 -2.47 12.49
C SER A 134 -13.05 -3.33 13.20
N ARG A 135 -12.48 -2.78 14.28
CA ARG A 135 -11.73 -3.52 15.28
C ARG A 135 -12.61 -4.64 15.85
#